data_AF-A0A4P2QMF4-F1
#
_entry.id   AF-A0A4P2QMF4-F1
#
_cell.length_a   1.000
_cell.length_b   1.000
_cell.length_c   1.000
_cell.angle_alpha   90.00
_cell.angle_beta   90.00
_cell.angle_gamma   90.00
#
_symmetry.space_group_name_H-M   'P 1'
#
loop_
_entity.id
_entity.type
_entity.pdbx_description
1 polymer ?
#
loop_
_entity_poly.entity_id
_entity_poly.type
_entity_poly.pdbx_seq_one_letter_code
_entity_poly.pdbx_strand_id
1 'polypeptide(L)'
;MPRPLRLAAGAALAAALVSSPGLLSCAGPRSQPSTPSPSPPAAPSAQPAAAPPADGARRRARELGVVIGRLPTGRLNAITDVPGVRVGHVTHRRGAGRLDPGKGPVRTGVTVILPTSDDFWHHKLPAASFILNGNGEMTGLHYVNEFGVLESPIVFTNTLAVGRAFDGAVQYMLRRYPAIGVDEPTVAPIVGECDDSALNDIRGLHVSAEDVLTAAEQAADGPVQEGSVGGGTGMICYDFKCGIGTASRVVPASAGGFIVGAIVQANFGARGELRIDGVPVGQEIRDLMPVPDYHGEGSLLAVVATDAPLSARQLGRVARRISLAVGRTGTISRDGSGDLFLAYATGNRIEAEPKALTRTLREVDDGRLNPLFQAAEEAVEEAIVNALTTATTTFGQDDHVAHAIPLDRLRDVMRRYGRLSEPERERR
;
A
#
# COMPACT_ATOMS: atom_id res chain seq x y z
N MET A 1 21.24 -20.17 67.80
CA MET A 1 21.96 -18.90 68.00
C MET A 1 21.90 -18.10 66.71
N PRO A 2 21.10 -17.01 66.66
CA PRO A 2 21.01 -16.11 65.51
C PRO A 2 21.66 -14.73 65.79
N ARG A 3 21.76 -13.92 64.70
CA ARG A 3 21.83 -12.43 64.64
C ARG A 3 23.22 -11.73 64.54
N PRO A 4 23.31 -10.46 64.06
CA PRO A 4 23.77 -10.10 62.69
C PRO A 4 24.75 -8.89 62.65
N LEU A 5 25.14 -8.40 61.46
CA LEU A 5 25.64 -7.03 61.21
C LEU A 5 25.22 -6.61 59.78
N ARG A 6 24.21 -5.74 59.58
CA ARG A 6 24.05 -4.27 59.73
C ARG A 6 24.48 -3.44 58.50
N LEU A 7 23.48 -2.69 58.01
CA LEU A 7 23.45 -1.65 56.96
C LEU A 7 24.51 -0.53 57.13
N ALA A 8 24.84 0.12 56.01
CA ALA A 8 24.72 1.58 55.89
C ALA A 8 24.56 2.03 54.42
N ALA A 9 23.52 2.84 54.17
CA ALA A 9 23.29 3.62 52.97
C ALA A 9 23.97 5.00 53.09
N GLY A 10 24.24 5.66 51.97
CA GLY A 10 24.72 7.05 51.94
C GLY A 10 24.63 7.67 50.55
N ALA A 11 23.57 8.44 50.32
CA ALA A 11 23.40 9.34 49.19
C ALA A 11 24.10 10.68 49.47
N ALA A 12 24.56 11.40 48.41
CA ALA A 12 24.60 12.86 48.42
C ALA A 12 24.76 13.44 46.99
N LEU A 13 23.72 14.15 46.58
CA LEU A 13 23.69 15.20 45.56
C LEU A 13 24.58 16.38 46.01
N ALA A 14 25.24 17.07 45.08
CA ALA A 14 25.75 18.42 45.34
C ALA A 14 25.55 19.31 44.10
N ALA A 15 24.57 20.21 44.21
CA ALA A 15 24.45 21.43 43.44
C ALA A 15 25.24 22.54 44.16
N ALA A 16 25.88 23.45 43.43
CA ALA A 16 26.46 24.67 43.99
C ALA A 16 26.10 25.88 43.12
N LEU A 17 25.58 26.88 43.82
CA LEU A 17 25.04 28.16 43.36
C LEU A 17 26.14 29.22 43.13
N VAL A 18 25.89 30.04 42.11
CA VAL A 18 25.96 31.53 42.05
C VAL A 18 26.99 32.27 42.90
N SER A 19 27.79 33.11 42.23
CA SER A 19 28.19 34.43 42.71
C SER A 19 28.71 35.33 41.57
N SER A 20 28.04 36.46 41.32
CA SER A 20 28.63 37.66 40.71
C SER A 20 29.13 38.60 41.83
N PRO A 21 30.13 39.47 41.61
CA PRO A 21 29.84 40.84 41.13
C PRO A 21 30.97 41.49 40.29
N GLY A 22 30.70 42.64 39.66
CA GLY A 22 31.75 43.58 39.26
C GLY A 22 31.49 44.41 38.00
N LEU A 23 31.09 45.67 38.21
CA LEU A 23 30.87 46.72 37.21
C LEU A 23 32.16 47.18 36.51
N LEU A 24 32.10 47.52 35.22
CA LEU A 24 32.85 48.63 34.64
C LEU A 24 32.09 49.25 33.45
N SER A 25 31.90 50.56 33.55
CA SER A 25 31.21 51.46 32.62
C SER A 25 32.19 51.99 31.58
N CYS A 26 31.77 52.06 30.31
CA CYS A 26 32.28 53.03 29.31
C CYS A 26 31.14 53.44 28.38
N ALA A 27 31.03 54.75 28.12
CA ALA A 27 29.91 55.40 27.47
C ALA A 27 30.17 55.75 25.98
N GLY A 28 29.11 55.65 25.17
CA GLY A 28 28.84 56.45 23.94
C GLY A 28 29.39 55.94 22.61
N PRO A 29 28.79 56.28 21.44
CA PRO A 29 27.93 57.46 21.21
C PRO A 29 26.54 57.21 20.58
N ARG A 30 25.80 58.33 20.50
CA ARG A 30 24.38 58.57 20.21
C ARG A 30 23.86 58.07 18.86
N SER A 31 22.64 57.53 18.86
CA SER A 31 21.81 57.24 17.68
C SER A 31 20.98 58.47 17.25
N GLN A 32 20.85 58.65 15.93
CA GLN A 32 19.91 59.59 15.29
C GLN A 32 18.53 58.93 15.11
N PRO A 33 17.42 59.69 15.11
CA PRO A 33 16.08 59.14 14.91
C PRO A 33 15.80 58.88 13.42
N SER A 34 15.40 57.65 13.08
CA SER A 34 14.91 57.26 11.75
C SER A 34 13.43 57.60 11.59
N THR A 35 13.09 58.14 10.41
CA THR A 35 11.71 58.40 9.96
C THR A 35 11.01 57.10 9.53
N PRO A 36 9.67 56.99 9.64
CA PRO A 36 8.95 55.79 9.28
C PRO A 36 8.74 55.69 7.75
N SER A 37 9.06 54.52 7.17
CA SER A 37 8.77 54.19 5.77
C SER A 37 7.28 53.87 5.56
N PRO A 38 6.71 54.18 4.37
CA PRO A 38 5.31 53.91 4.07
C PRO A 38 5.03 52.42 3.87
N SER A 39 3.83 51.98 4.27
CA SER A 39 3.34 50.61 4.15
C SER A 39 3.17 50.19 2.68
N PRO A 40 3.43 48.91 2.32
CA PRO A 40 3.23 48.41 0.96
C PRO A 40 1.73 48.29 0.61
N PRO A 41 1.36 48.37 -0.68
CA PRO A 41 -0.02 48.28 -1.13
C PRO A 41 -0.60 46.87 -0.89
N ALA A 42 -1.90 46.82 -0.58
CA ALA A 42 -2.64 45.59 -0.35
C ALA A 42 -2.63 44.68 -1.59
N ALA A 43 -2.35 43.39 -1.38
CA ALA A 43 -2.41 42.37 -2.42
C ALA A 43 -3.85 42.23 -2.97
N PRO A 44 -4.04 41.98 -4.28
CA PRO A 44 -5.36 41.77 -4.85
C PRO A 44 -6.00 40.52 -4.25
N SER A 45 -7.27 40.64 -3.87
CA SER A 45 -8.09 39.54 -3.38
C SER A 45 -8.11 38.39 -4.40
N ALA A 46 -7.56 37.25 -4.02
CA ALA A 46 -7.64 36.02 -4.80
C ALA A 46 -9.12 35.66 -4.99
N GLN A 47 -9.57 35.63 -6.24
CA GLN A 47 -10.87 35.03 -6.58
C GLN A 47 -10.82 33.53 -6.24
N PRO A 48 -11.92 32.95 -5.73
CA PRO A 48 -11.96 31.52 -5.46
C PRO A 48 -11.70 30.75 -6.75
N ALA A 49 -10.71 29.85 -6.72
CA ALA A 49 -10.38 28.98 -7.83
C ALA A 49 -11.65 28.21 -8.24
N ALA A 50 -11.96 28.23 -9.54
CA ALA A 50 -13.06 27.46 -10.10
C ALA A 50 -12.87 25.97 -9.76
N ALA A 51 -13.95 25.29 -9.34
CA ALA A 51 -13.93 23.85 -9.11
C ALA A 51 -13.44 23.14 -10.39
N PRO A 52 -12.46 22.23 -10.31
CA PRO A 52 -12.00 21.51 -11.49
C PRO A 52 -13.13 20.65 -12.06
N PRO A 53 -13.06 20.29 -13.35
CA PRO A 53 -14.04 19.41 -13.96
C PRO A 53 -14.13 18.11 -13.15
N ALA A 54 -15.36 17.64 -12.94
CA ALA A 54 -15.59 16.35 -12.31
C ALA A 54 -14.79 15.28 -13.06
N ASP A 55 -14.10 14.40 -12.33
CA ASP A 55 -13.49 13.24 -12.96
C ASP A 55 -14.62 12.51 -13.70
N GLY A 56 -14.51 12.39 -15.02
CA GLY A 56 -15.42 11.55 -15.79
C GLY A 56 -15.44 10.12 -15.22
N ALA A 57 -16.40 9.31 -15.65
CA ALA A 57 -16.52 7.94 -15.16
C ALA A 57 -15.16 7.20 -15.27
N ARG A 58 -14.61 6.80 -14.13
CA ARG A 58 -13.34 6.07 -14.06
C ARG A 58 -13.51 4.68 -14.67
N ARG A 59 -12.42 4.15 -15.21
CA ARG A 59 -12.38 2.90 -15.98
C ARG A 59 -11.10 2.15 -15.71
N ARG A 60 -11.17 0.82 -15.77
CA ARG A 60 -9.99 -0.06 -15.71
C ARG A 60 -9.22 -0.01 -17.04
N ALA A 61 -7.97 -0.45 -17.04
CA ALA A 61 -7.09 -0.40 -18.20
C ALA A 61 -7.73 -1.02 -19.47
N ARG A 62 -8.30 -2.22 -19.32
CA ARG A 62 -8.92 -2.96 -20.45
C ARG A 62 -10.18 -2.32 -20.99
N GLU A 63 -10.96 -1.64 -20.14
CA GLU A 63 -12.15 -0.88 -20.58
C GLU A 63 -11.77 0.33 -21.43
N LEU A 64 -10.53 0.80 -21.32
CA LEU A 64 -9.95 1.85 -22.16
C LEU A 64 -9.36 1.30 -23.46
N GLY A 65 -9.28 -0.03 -23.63
CA GLY A 65 -8.60 -0.70 -24.74
C GLY A 65 -7.11 -0.96 -24.48
N VAL A 66 -6.60 -0.73 -23.26
CA VAL A 66 -5.22 -1.04 -22.89
C VAL A 66 -5.13 -2.48 -22.40
N VAL A 67 -4.42 -3.32 -23.14
CA VAL A 67 -4.24 -4.75 -22.84
C VAL A 67 -2.81 -4.99 -22.37
N ILE A 68 -2.67 -5.33 -21.09
CA ILE A 68 -1.36 -5.63 -20.49
C ILE A 68 -1.13 -7.14 -20.53
N GLY A 69 0.04 -7.53 -21.02
CA GLY A 69 0.41 -8.94 -21.10
C GLY A 69 -0.32 -9.73 -22.20
N ARG A 70 -0.24 -11.06 -22.12
CA ARG A 70 -0.76 -11.98 -23.13
C ARG A 70 -1.72 -13.03 -22.58
N LEU A 71 -1.72 -13.25 -21.27
CA LEU A 71 -2.60 -14.24 -20.65
C LEU A 71 -4.02 -13.68 -20.53
N PRO A 72 -5.06 -14.53 -20.65
CA PRO A 72 -6.42 -14.12 -20.38
C PRO A 72 -6.59 -13.81 -18.89
N THR A 73 -7.51 -12.89 -18.57
CA THR A 73 -7.86 -12.58 -17.18
C THR A 73 -8.81 -13.62 -16.60
N GLY A 74 -8.94 -13.66 -15.28
CA GLY A 74 -10.10 -14.27 -14.64
C GLY A 74 -11.39 -13.49 -14.95
N ARG A 75 -12.53 -13.98 -14.45
CA ARG A 75 -13.85 -13.42 -14.75
C ARG A 75 -13.99 -11.99 -14.25
N LEU A 76 -13.47 -11.73 -13.06
CA LEU A 76 -13.53 -10.44 -12.38
C LEU A 76 -12.30 -9.58 -12.72
N ASN A 77 -11.25 -10.23 -13.25
CA ASN A 77 -9.91 -9.67 -13.38
C ASN A 77 -9.48 -9.08 -12.02
N ALA A 78 -9.57 -9.84 -10.94
CA ALA A 78 -9.29 -9.37 -9.59
C ALA A 78 -8.66 -10.49 -8.76
N ILE A 79 -8.02 -10.16 -7.64
CA ILE A 79 -7.41 -11.16 -6.75
C ILE A 79 -8.44 -12.18 -6.24
N THR A 80 -9.70 -11.76 -6.13
CA THR A 80 -10.87 -12.56 -5.75
C THR A 80 -11.31 -13.56 -6.83
N ASP A 81 -10.69 -13.56 -8.02
CA ASP A 81 -10.82 -14.70 -8.95
C ASP A 81 -10.15 -15.97 -8.39
N VAL A 82 -9.18 -15.84 -7.47
CA VAL A 82 -8.65 -16.98 -6.73
C VAL A 82 -9.70 -17.44 -5.71
N PRO A 83 -10.18 -18.70 -5.79
CA PRO A 83 -11.30 -19.15 -4.98
C PRO A 83 -11.09 -18.96 -3.47
N GLY A 84 -12.10 -18.38 -2.82
CA GLY A 84 -12.13 -18.14 -1.37
C GLY A 84 -11.46 -16.84 -0.92
N VAL A 85 -10.66 -16.18 -1.77
CA VAL A 85 -10.07 -14.88 -1.42
C VAL A 85 -11.16 -13.83 -1.34
N ARG A 86 -11.10 -12.98 -0.30
CA ARG A 86 -12.05 -11.87 -0.10
C ARG A 86 -11.31 -10.58 0.22
N VAL A 87 -11.88 -9.46 -0.21
CA VAL A 87 -11.31 -8.13 0.03
C VAL A 87 -12.38 -7.21 0.61
N GLY A 88 -12.01 -6.43 1.62
CA GLY A 88 -12.87 -5.40 2.22
C GLY A 88 -12.09 -4.12 2.48
N HIS A 89 -12.80 -3.00 2.54
CA HIS A 89 -12.22 -1.66 2.69
C HIS A 89 -13.00 -0.84 3.72
N VAL A 90 -12.27 -0.05 4.50
CA VAL A 90 -12.81 1.12 5.20
C VAL A 90 -12.09 2.36 4.68
N THR A 91 -12.86 3.35 4.22
CA THR A 91 -12.35 4.56 3.56
C THR A 91 -12.72 5.79 4.37
N HIS A 92 -11.72 6.53 4.86
CA HIS A 92 -11.90 7.78 5.60
C HIS A 92 -11.65 8.99 4.69
N ARG A 93 -12.71 9.76 4.42
CA ARG A 93 -12.66 11.04 3.69
C ARG A 93 -13.46 12.10 4.43
N ARG A 94 -12.78 12.97 5.17
CA ARG A 94 -13.42 14.09 5.89
C ARG A 94 -12.52 15.31 5.99
N GLY A 95 -13.12 16.49 6.13
CA GLY A 95 -12.38 17.76 6.21
C GLY A 95 -11.74 18.19 4.87
N ALA A 96 -11.36 19.46 4.81
CA ALA A 96 -10.68 20.12 3.69
C ALA A 96 -9.89 21.33 4.21
N GLY A 97 -9.03 21.91 3.37
CA GLY A 97 -8.25 23.09 3.72
C GLY A 97 -6.98 22.78 4.51
N ARG A 98 -6.53 23.78 5.27
CA ARG A 98 -5.33 23.74 6.09
C ARG A 98 -5.28 22.54 7.03
N LEU A 99 -4.10 21.92 7.15
CA LEU A 99 -3.82 20.87 8.12
C LEU A 99 -4.00 21.38 9.56
N ASP A 100 -4.83 20.69 10.33
CA ASP A 100 -4.88 20.76 11.79
C ASP A 100 -4.52 19.37 12.34
N PRO A 101 -3.24 19.15 12.73
CA PRO A 101 -2.75 17.83 13.13
C PRO A 101 -3.60 17.23 14.26
N GLY A 102 -4.13 16.02 14.05
CA GLY A 102 -5.08 15.39 14.97
C GLY A 102 -6.54 15.52 14.56
N LYS A 103 -6.88 16.38 13.59
CA LYS A 103 -8.28 16.63 13.18
C LYS A 103 -8.51 16.39 11.69
N GLY A 104 -7.53 16.67 10.85
CA GLY A 104 -7.61 16.47 9.41
C GLY A 104 -7.04 17.65 8.61
N PRO A 105 -7.25 17.67 7.29
CA PRO A 105 -8.09 16.76 6.50
C PRO A 105 -7.65 15.29 6.53
N VAL A 106 -8.61 14.38 6.41
CA VAL A 106 -8.38 12.93 6.51
C VAL A 106 -8.61 12.27 5.15
N ARG A 107 -7.60 11.57 4.65
CA ARG A 107 -7.60 10.84 3.37
C ARG A 107 -6.88 9.50 3.53
N THR A 108 -7.41 8.62 4.36
CA THR A 108 -6.76 7.36 4.70
C THR A 108 -7.77 6.23 4.84
N GLY A 109 -7.32 5.05 5.26
CA GLY A 109 -8.21 3.93 5.51
C GLY A 109 -7.48 2.61 5.70
N VAL A 110 -8.22 1.54 5.54
CA VAL A 110 -7.74 0.16 5.68
C VAL A 110 -8.28 -0.68 4.53
N THR A 111 -7.43 -1.54 3.97
CA THR A 111 -7.83 -2.64 3.09
C THR A 111 -7.48 -3.95 3.78
N VAL A 112 -8.43 -4.87 3.87
CA VAL A 112 -8.21 -6.22 4.42
C VAL A 112 -8.38 -7.25 3.31
N ILE A 113 -7.43 -8.17 3.22
CA ILE A 113 -7.45 -9.32 2.34
C ILE A 113 -7.55 -10.58 3.22
N LEU A 114 -8.69 -11.25 3.16
CA LEU A 114 -8.85 -12.57 3.76
C LEU A 114 -8.36 -13.62 2.76
N PRO A 115 -7.34 -14.43 3.11
CA PRO A 115 -6.64 -15.23 2.12
C PRO A 115 -7.43 -16.47 1.66
N THR A 116 -8.46 -16.84 2.42
CA THR A 116 -9.45 -17.85 2.05
C THR A 116 -10.72 -17.66 2.90
N SER A 117 -11.84 -18.23 2.46
CA SER A 117 -13.09 -18.27 3.21
C SER A 117 -13.08 -19.31 4.33
N ASP A 118 -12.16 -20.27 4.22
CA ASP A 118 -12.01 -21.37 5.15
C ASP A 118 -11.25 -20.94 6.40
N ASP A 119 -11.03 -21.89 7.31
CA ASP A 119 -10.10 -21.74 8.41
C ASP A 119 -8.66 -21.65 7.87
N PHE A 120 -7.98 -20.53 8.13
CA PHE A 120 -6.58 -20.32 7.76
C PHE A 120 -5.64 -20.25 8.98
N TRP A 121 -6.17 -20.44 10.19
CA TRP A 121 -5.37 -20.52 11.41
C TRP A 121 -4.93 -21.97 11.66
N HIS A 122 -5.88 -22.91 11.64
CA HIS A 122 -5.60 -24.33 11.80
C HIS A 122 -5.14 -24.98 10.49
N HIS A 123 -5.53 -24.42 9.34
CA HIS A 123 -5.13 -24.87 8.01
C HIS A 123 -4.42 -23.75 7.23
N LYS A 124 -3.20 -23.46 7.66
CA LYS A 124 -2.35 -22.37 7.13
C LYS A 124 -2.05 -22.55 5.65
N LEU A 125 -1.70 -21.46 4.99
CA LEU A 125 -1.44 -21.44 3.55
C LEU A 125 0.06 -21.31 3.28
N PRO A 126 0.67 -22.05 2.34
CA PRO A 126 2.04 -21.76 1.94
C PRO A 126 2.19 -20.30 1.49
N ALA A 127 3.23 -19.64 1.98
CA ALA A 127 3.51 -18.23 1.68
C ALA A 127 5.00 -17.92 1.72
N ALA A 128 5.40 -16.83 1.07
CA ALA A 128 6.74 -16.26 1.15
C ALA A 128 6.71 -14.78 0.74
N SER A 129 7.67 -13.99 1.22
CA SER A 129 7.81 -12.59 0.83
C SER A 129 9.09 -12.29 0.06
N PHE A 130 9.12 -11.13 -0.58
CA PHE A 130 10.30 -10.56 -1.19
C PHE A 130 10.31 -9.05 -0.96
N ILE A 131 11.43 -8.56 -0.44
CA ILE A 131 11.68 -7.14 -0.18
C ILE A 131 12.58 -6.65 -1.31
N LEU A 132 12.06 -5.76 -2.17
CA LEU A 132 12.85 -5.13 -3.22
C LEU A 132 13.62 -3.93 -2.65
N ASN A 133 12.92 -3.08 -1.89
CA ASN A 133 13.51 -2.01 -1.09
C ASN A 133 12.78 -1.95 0.26
N GLY A 134 13.56 -1.85 1.34
CA GLY A 134 13.10 -1.98 2.73
C GLY A 134 12.75 -0.67 3.41
N ASN A 135 12.60 0.45 2.69
CA ASN A 135 12.18 1.72 3.29
C ASN A 135 10.66 1.78 3.54
N GLY A 136 10.15 0.79 4.29
CA GLY A 136 8.73 0.66 4.64
C GLY A 136 8.53 -0.49 5.62
N GLU A 137 7.30 -0.69 6.06
CA GLU A 137 6.94 -1.72 7.03
C GLU A 137 5.91 -2.71 6.48
N MET A 138 6.17 -3.99 6.73
CA MET A 138 5.19 -5.07 6.57
C MET A 138 5.44 -6.09 7.69
N THR A 139 4.57 -6.08 8.69
CA THR A 139 4.75 -6.92 9.88
C THR A 139 4.61 -8.41 9.55
N GLY A 140 5.15 -9.26 10.42
CA GLY A 140 5.01 -10.72 10.32
C GLY A 140 5.77 -11.38 9.16
N LEU A 141 6.51 -10.62 8.32
CA LEU A 141 7.31 -11.20 7.24
C LEU A 141 8.43 -12.14 7.73
N HIS A 142 8.97 -11.91 8.93
CA HIS A 142 9.92 -12.83 9.54
C HIS A 142 9.28 -14.21 9.78
N TYR A 143 8.05 -14.24 10.31
CA TYR A 143 7.30 -15.47 10.54
C TYR A 143 7.01 -16.19 9.21
N VAL A 144 6.53 -15.45 8.21
CA VAL A 144 6.24 -15.99 6.87
C VAL A 144 7.48 -16.62 6.25
N ASN A 145 8.64 -15.97 6.34
CA ASN A 145 9.86 -16.49 5.71
C ASN A 145 10.53 -17.63 6.48
N GLU A 146 10.35 -17.70 7.80
CA GLU A 146 10.85 -18.79 8.63
C GLU A 146 9.98 -20.05 8.48
N PHE A 147 8.67 -19.90 8.63
CA PHE A 147 7.74 -21.04 8.64
C PHE A 147 7.15 -21.36 7.27
N GLY A 148 7.28 -20.45 6.30
CA GLY A 148 6.76 -20.64 4.94
C GLY A 148 5.24 -20.65 4.85
N VAL A 149 4.56 -19.99 5.79
CA VAL A 149 3.09 -20.01 5.88
C VAL A 149 2.47 -18.66 6.20
N LEU A 150 1.23 -18.48 5.76
CA LEU A 150 0.32 -17.40 6.09
C LEU A 150 -0.81 -17.95 6.99
N GLU A 151 -1.03 -17.28 8.12
CA GLU A 151 -1.97 -17.70 9.17
C GLU A 151 -2.93 -16.59 9.61
N SER A 152 -2.89 -15.43 8.95
CA SER A 152 -3.68 -14.25 9.32
C SER A 152 -4.25 -13.56 8.07
N PRO A 153 -5.18 -12.62 8.24
CA PRO A 153 -5.46 -11.62 7.21
C PRO A 153 -4.20 -10.84 6.83
N ILE A 154 -4.23 -10.24 5.64
CA ILE A 154 -3.27 -9.24 5.22
C ILE A 154 -3.97 -7.88 5.25
N VAL A 155 -3.35 -6.90 5.89
CA VAL A 155 -3.93 -5.57 6.08
C VAL A 155 -3.03 -4.52 5.42
N PHE A 156 -3.59 -3.64 4.61
CA PHE A 156 -2.91 -2.46 4.08
C PHE A 156 -3.48 -1.18 4.70
N THR A 157 -2.61 -0.28 5.14
CA THR A 157 -3.00 1.02 5.70
C THR A 157 -1.90 2.08 5.48
N ASN A 158 -1.91 3.18 6.24
CA ASN A 158 -0.86 4.19 6.24
C ASN A 158 0.26 3.91 7.26
N THR A 159 1.42 4.53 7.06
CA THR A 159 2.65 4.30 7.85
C THR A 159 2.45 4.38 9.36
N LEU A 160 1.84 5.46 9.84
CA LEU A 160 1.70 5.66 11.29
C LEU A 160 0.53 4.87 11.89
N ALA A 161 -0.29 4.22 11.06
CA ALA A 161 -1.40 3.38 11.50
C ALA A 161 -1.03 1.89 11.65
N VAL A 162 0.19 1.45 11.28
CA VAL A 162 0.60 0.03 11.37
C VAL A 162 0.29 -0.58 12.73
N GLY A 163 0.66 0.08 13.84
CA GLY A 163 0.41 -0.44 15.18
C GLY A 163 -1.07 -0.61 15.53
N ARG A 164 -1.94 0.29 15.04
CA ARG A 164 -3.40 0.19 15.26
C ARG A 164 -4.05 -0.85 14.36
N ALA A 165 -3.57 -0.95 13.13
CA ALA A 165 -4.02 -1.98 12.22
C ALA A 165 -3.59 -3.38 12.70
N PHE A 166 -2.40 -3.49 13.29
CA PHE A 166 -1.91 -4.70 13.94
C PHE A 166 -2.80 -5.11 15.12
N ASP A 167 -3.13 -4.18 16.01
CA ASP A 167 -4.10 -4.41 17.09
C ASP A 167 -5.46 -4.92 16.55
N GLY A 168 -6.00 -4.27 15.52
CA GLY A 168 -7.23 -4.72 14.86
C GLY A 168 -7.13 -6.13 14.26
N ALA A 169 -5.99 -6.46 13.64
CA ALA A 169 -5.76 -7.79 13.08
C ALA A 169 -5.62 -8.87 14.18
N VAL A 170 -4.95 -8.56 15.28
CA VAL A 170 -4.92 -9.44 16.47
C VAL A 170 -6.33 -9.64 17.00
N GLN A 171 -7.10 -8.58 17.20
CA GLN A 171 -8.48 -8.68 17.69
C GLN A 171 -9.36 -9.51 16.76
N TYR A 172 -9.23 -9.35 15.44
CA TYR A 172 -9.93 -10.20 14.47
C TYR A 172 -9.61 -11.68 14.70
N MET A 173 -8.32 -12.01 14.82
CA MET A 173 -7.86 -13.38 15.02
C MET A 173 -8.34 -13.96 16.35
N LEU A 174 -8.24 -13.22 17.45
CA LEU A 174 -8.70 -13.67 18.76
C LEU A 174 -10.23 -13.86 18.82
N ARG A 175 -11.01 -13.01 18.13
CA ARG A 175 -12.48 -13.18 18.02
C ARG A 175 -12.85 -14.43 17.22
N ARG A 176 -12.10 -14.70 16.15
CA ARG A 176 -12.36 -15.85 15.27
C ARG A 176 -11.85 -17.17 15.83
N TYR A 177 -10.72 -17.14 16.54
CA TYR A 177 -10.04 -18.31 17.10
C TYR A 177 -9.71 -18.07 18.58
N PRO A 178 -10.68 -18.31 19.50
CA PRO A 178 -10.52 -17.94 20.92
C PRO A 178 -9.45 -18.71 21.69
N ALA A 179 -8.92 -19.81 21.13
CA ALA A 179 -7.88 -20.62 21.76
C ALA A 179 -6.47 -20.02 21.63
N ILE A 180 -6.26 -19.07 20.72
CA ILE A 180 -4.99 -18.35 20.52
C ILE A 180 -4.53 -17.69 21.83
N GLY A 181 -3.32 -18.03 22.27
CA GLY A 181 -2.72 -17.48 23.49
C GLY A 181 -3.24 -18.11 24.79
N VAL A 182 -4.14 -19.09 24.71
CA VAL A 182 -4.61 -19.90 25.85
C VAL A 182 -4.12 -21.33 25.69
N ASP A 183 -4.67 -22.04 24.70
CA ASP A 183 -4.35 -23.44 24.39
C ASP A 183 -3.52 -23.56 23.10
N GLU A 184 -3.49 -22.51 22.28
CA GLU A 184 -2.78 -22.45 21.00
C GLU A 184 -1.72 -21.32 20.98
N PRO A 185 -0.72 -21.37 20.07
CA PRO A 185 0.31 -20.34 19.96
C PRO A 185 -0.23 -18.93 19.67
N THR A 186 0.60 -17.91 19.87
CA THR A 186 0.28 -16.53 19.48
C THR A 186 0.33 -16.34 17.96
N VAL A 187 -0.48 -15.43 17.45
CA VAL A 187 -0.52 -15.07 16.02
C VAL A 187 0.50 -13.98 15.66
N ALA A 188 1.04 -14.04 14.44
CA ALA A 188 1.87 -12.97 13.85
C ALA A 188 1.17 -12.32 12.63
N PRO A 189 0.31 -11.30 12.82
CA PRO A 189 -0.41 -10.65 11.72
C PRO A 189 0.48 -9.95 10.68
N ILE A 190 -0.03 -9.92 9.45
CA ILE A 190 0.58 -9.19 8.33
C ILE A 190 -0.10 -7.84 8.13
N VAL A 191 0.62 -6.76 8.41
CA VAL A 191 0.18 -5.38 8.21
C VAL A 191 1.24 -4.63 7.44
N GLY A 192 0.93 -4.25 6.21
CA GLY A 192 1.79 -3.43 5.35
C GLY A 192 1.29 -1.99 5.25
N GLU A 193 2.18 -1.07 4.93
CA GLU A 193 1.85 0.34 4.82
C GLU A 193 2.39 1.06 3.57
N CYS A 194 1.82 2.23 3.30
CA CYS A 194 2.43 3.26 2.47
C CYS A 194 2.20 4.64 3.12
N ASP A 195 3.05 5.62 2.85
CA ASP A 195 2.90 6.97 3.39
C ASP A 195 1.88 7.81 2.60
N ASP A 196 0.74 8.15 3.22
CA ASP A 196 -0.29 9.03 2.65
C ASP A 196 -0.23 10.50 3.14
N SER A 197 0.84 10.89 3.82
CA SER A 197 1.02 12.20 4.43
C SER A 197 0.95 13.36 3.44
N ALA A 198 1.12 13.12 2.14
CA ALA A 198 0.91 14.14 1.11
C ALA A 198 -0.54 14.66 1.11
N LEU A 199 -1.53 13.81 1.33
CA LEU A 199 -2.96 14.16 1.27
C LEU A 199 -3.68 14.03 2.61
N ASN A 200 -3.11 13.30 3.55
CA ASN A 200 -3.74 12.93 4.81
C ASN A 200 -3.03 13.56 6.01
N ASP A 201 -3.80 13.94 7.03
CA ASP A 201 -3.28 14.16 8.38
C ASP A 201 -2.83 12.83 9.01
N ILE A 202 -1.67 12.34 8.58
CA ILE A 202 -1.11 11.06 9.05
C ILE A 202 -0.83 11.09 10.56
N ARG A 203 -0.52 12.27 11.10
CA ARG A 203 -0.21 12.50 12.52
C ARG A 203 -1.43 12.34 13.42
N GLY A 204 -2.63 12.55 12.89
CA GLY A 204 -3.86 12.41 13.64
C GLY A 204 -4.27 10.96 13.89
N LEU A 205 -3.58 9.99 13.28
CA LEU A 205 -3.82 8.56 13.49
C LEU A 205 -5.32 8.24 13.33
N HIS A 206 -5.88 8.54 12.16
CA HIS A 206 -7.35 8.48 11.98
C HIS A 206 -7.89 7.05 11.77
N VAL A 207 -7.01 6.07 11.60
CA VAL A 207 -7.33 4.65 11.56
C VAL A 207 -7.42 4.09 12.98
N SER A 208 -8.37 3.19 13.19
CA SER A 208 -8.61 2.47 14.44
C SER A 208 -8.55 0.95 14.24
N ALA A 209 -8.41 0.19 15.32
CA ALA A 209 -8.53 -1.26 15.29
C ALA A 209 -9.92 -1.72 14.77
N GLU A 210 -10.97 -0.96 15.09
CA GLU A 210 -12.34 -1.22 14.62
C GLU A 210 -12.48 -1.08 13.10
N ASP A 211 -11.70 -0.20 12.46
CA ASP A 211 -11.69 -0.10 11.00
C ASP A 211 -11.19 -1.39 10.35
N VAL A 212 -10.23 -2.10 10.96
CA VAL A 212 -9.75 -3.40 10.48
C VAL A 212 -10.83 -4.46 10.64
N LEU A 213 -11.47 -4.51 11.80
CA LEU A 213 -12.57 -5.45 12.07
C LEU A 213 -13.72 -5.25 11.08
N THR A 214 -14.15 -3.99 10.90
CA THR A 214 -15.19 -3.61 9.95
C THR A 214 -14.80 -4.00 8.52
N ALA A 215 -13.57 -3.69 8.08
CA ALA A 215 -13.09 -4.06 6.76
C ALA A 215 -13.05 -5.59 6.58
N ALA A 216 -12.67 -6.35 7.61
CA ALA A 216 -12.64 -7.81 7.57
C ALA A 216 -14.05 -8.42 7.53
N GLU A 217 -15.03 -7.86 8.25
CA GLU A 217 -16.43 -8.29 8.23
C GLU A 217 -17.11 -7.97 6.90
N GLN A 218 -16.76 -6.85 6.28
CA GLN A 218 -17.26 -6.45 4.96
C GLN A 218 -16.52 -7.14 3.80
N ALA A 219 -15.45 -7.89 4.08
CA ALA A 219 -14.66 -8.54 3.05
C ALA A 219 -15.51 -9.58 2.30
N ALA A 220 -15.63 -9.37 0.99
CA ALA A 220 -16.45 -10.20 0.10
C ALA A 220 -15.62 -10.79 -1.04
N ASP A 221 -16.16 -11.85 -1.64
CA ASP A 221 -15.73 -12.29 -2.96
C ASP A 221 -16.32 -11.36 -4.04
N GLY A 222 -16.10 -11.65 -5.32
CA GLY A 222 -16.64 -10.84 -6.39
C GLY A 222 -15.79 -9.61 -6.72
N PRO A 223 -16.37 -8.59 -7.40
CA PRO A 223 -15.64 -7.40 -7.82
C PRO A 223 -15.01 -6.65 -6.64
N VAL A 224 -13.75 -6.25 -6.78
CA VAL A 224 -13.03 -5.46 -5.77
C VAL A 224 -13.12 -3.98 -6.13
N GLN A 225 -13.37 -3.12 -5.14
CA GLN A 225 -13.34 -1.68 -5.36
C GLN A 225 -11.89 -1.21 -5.51
N GLU A 226 -11.60 -0.42 -6.54
CA GLU A 226 -10.25 0.04 -6.88
C GLU A 226 -10.14 1.57 -6.80
N GLY A 227 -8.92 2.06 -6.95
CA GLY A 227 -8.58 3.46 -6.97
C GLY A 227 -8.42 4.01 -5.56
N SER A 228 -9.09 5.12 -5.29
CA SER A 228 -8.86 5.90 -4.08
C SER A 228 -9.75 5.40 -2.92
N VAL A 229 -9.49 4.19 -2.44
CA VAL A 229 -10.30 3.51 -1.40
C VAL A 229 -9.41 2.75 -0.42
N GLY A 230 -9.95 2.42 0.75
CA GLY A 230 -9.25 1.62 1.76
C GLY A 230 -7.92 2.25 2.17
N GLY A 231 -6.87 1.46 2.28
CA GLY A 231 -5.53 1.97 2.50
C GLY A 231 -5.00 2.85 1.33
N GLY A 232 -5.53 2.68 0.11
CA GLY A 232 -5.18 3.48 -1.07
C GLY A 232 -5.78 4.90 -1.11
N THR A 233 -6.55 5.30 -0.10
CA THR A 233 -7.36 6.52 -0.11
C THR A 233 -6.54 7.78 -0.42
N GLY A 234 -5.40 7.95 0.24
CA GLY A 234 -4.51 9.13 0.13
C GLY A 234 -3.26 8.92 -0.72
N MET A 235 -3.14 7.77 -1.40
CA MET A 235 -1.90 7.41 -2.10
C MET A 235 -1.73 8.10 -3.46
N ILE A 236 -0.48 8.36 -3.83
CA ILE A 236 -0.05 9.03 -5.07
C ILE A 236 1.00 8.14 -5.74
N CYS A 237 0.86 7.83 -7.02
CA CYS A 237 1.88 7.09 -7.77
C CYS A 237 2.12 7.77 -9.11
N TYR A 238 3.39 7.88 -9.54
CA TYR A 238 3.80 8.57 -10.75
C TYR A 238 3.30 10.02 -10.85
N ASP A 239 3.25 10.72 -9.72
CA ASP A 239 2.71 12.07 -9.57
C ASP A 239 1.25 12.20 -10.05
N PHE A 240 0.50 11.11 -10.07
CA PHE A 240 -0.94 11.09 -10.23
C PHE A 240 -1.59 10.48 -8.99
N LYS A 241 -2.88 10.75 -8.79
CA LYS A 241 -3.65 10.00 -7.81
C LYS A 241 -3.67 8.52 -8.18
N CYS A 242 -3.48 7.70 -7.17
CA CYS A 242 -3.41 6.24 -7.28
C CYS A 242 -4.22 5.59 -6.14
N GLY A 243 -3.81 4.40 -5.68
CA GLY A 243 -4.42 3.73 -4.54
C GLY A 243 -4.43 2.21 -4.69
N ILE A 244 -5.60 1.60 -4.47
CA ILE A 244 -5.79 0.16 -4.61
C ILE A 244 -5.96 -0.21 -6.08
N GLY A 245 -5.29 -1.26 -6.52
CA GLY A 245 -5.56 -1.87 -7.82
C GLY A 245 -5.46 -3.38 -7.76
N THR A 246 -6.18 -4.05 -8.64
CA THR A 246 -6.18 -5.51 -8.72
C THR A 246 -6.25 -5.99 -10.16
N ALA A 247 -5.76 -7.19 -10.41
CA ALA A 247 -5.91 -7.89 -11.67
C ALA A 247 -5.76 -9.40 -11.43
N SER A 248 -6.10 -10.21 -12.44
CA SER A 248 -5.82 -11.64 -12.42
C SER A 248 -5.46 -12.18 -13.79
N ARG A 249 -4.85 -13.35 -13.82
CA ARG A 249 -4.54 -14.13 -15.02
C ARG A 249 -4.89 -15.59 -14.83
N VAL A 250 -5.35 -16.23 -15.89
CA VAL A 250 -5.54 -17.68 -15.97
C VAL A 250 -4.41 -18.27 -16.81
N VAL A 251 -3.63 -19.18 -16.24
CA VAL A 251 -2.58 -19.88 -17.01
C VAL A 251 -3.21 -20.90 -17.95
N PRO A 252 -2.54 -21.29 -19.06
CA PRO A 252 -3.08 -22.26 -20.00
C PRO A 252 -3.45 -23.60 -19.34
N ALA A 253 -4.44 -24.29 -19.88
CA ALA A 253 -4.85 -25.63 -19.39
C ALA A 253 -3.69 -26.64 -19.39
N SER A 254 -2.77 -26.54 -20.37
CA SER A 254 -1.54 -27.34 -20.42
C SER A 254 -0.56 -27.07 -19.28
N ALA A 255 -0.73 -25.97 -18.57
CA ALA A 255 0.01 -25.56 -17.36
C ALA A 255 -0.85 -25.68 -16.08
N GLY A 256 -1.99 -26.37 -16.14
CA GLY A 256 -2.86 -26.65 -15.00
C GLY A 256 -4.09 -25.77 -14.87
N GLY A 257 -4.25 -24.72 -15.69
CA GLY A 257 -5.46 -23.88 -15.66
C GLY A 257 -5.62 -23.02 -14.41
N PHE A 258 -4.56 -22.88 -13.62
CA PHE A 258 -4.53 -22.12 -12.37
C PHE A 258 -4.79 -20.63 -12.57
N ILE A 259 -5.31 -19.99 -11.53
CA ILE A 259 -5.53 -18.55 -11.44
C ILE A 259 -4.40 -17.94 -10.63
N VAL A 260 -3.88 -16.81 -11.09
CA VAL A 260 -2.98 -15.95 -10.33
C VAL A 260 -3.64 -14.58 -10.23
N GLY A 261 -3.99 -14.19 -9.02
CA GLY A 261 -4.57 -12.90 -8.69
C GLY A 261 -3.56 -11.98 -8.02
N ALA A 262 -3.67 -10.67 -8.24
CA ALA A 262 -2.81 -9.67 -7.60
C ALA A 262 -3.64 -8.51 -7.06
N ILE A 263 -3.24 -7.96 -5.92
CA ILE A 263 -3.73 -6.70 -5.39
C ILE A 263 -2.55 -5.84 -4.93
N VAL A 264 -2.63 -4.55 -5.18
CA VAL A 264 -1.59 -3.58 -4.83
C VAL A 264 -2.15 -2.40 -4.04
N GLN A 265 -1.32 -1.81 -3.20
CA GLN A 265 -1.47 -0.45 -2.70
C GLN A 265 -0.31 0.36 -3.28
N ALA A 266 -0.60 1.18 -4.29
CA ALA A 266 0.42 1.87 -5.08
C ALA A 266 0.56 3.34 -4.65
N ASN A 267 1.77 3.69 -4.22
CA ASN A 267 2.14 5.02 -3.73
C ASN A 267 3.56 5.44 -4.17
N PHE A 268 3.98 5.17 -5.42
CA PHE A 268 5.41 5.21 -5.81
C PHE A 268 5.67 5.81 -7.19
N GLY A 269 6.96 6.04 -7.48
CA GLY A 269 7.44 6.41 -8.82
C GLY A 269 7.23 7.88 -9.17
N ALA A 270 8.04 8.37 -10.11
CA ALA A 270 7.99 9.77 -10.58
C ALA A 270 7.38 9.88 -11.98
N ARG A 271 6.78 11.03 -12.32
CA ARG A 271 6.03 11.24 -13.57
C ARG A 271 6.79 10.74 -14.79
N GLY A 272 8.04 11.17 -14.97
CA GLY A 272 8.84 10.82 -16.15
C GLY A 272 9.16 9.33 -16.31
N GLU A 273 8.97 8.53 -15.25
CA GLU A 273 9.17 7.08 -15.23
C GLU A 273 7.97 6.31 -15.75
N LEU A 274 6.75 6.87 -15.66
CA LEU A 274 5.52 6.15 -15.93
C LEU A 274 5.50 5.55 -17.32
N ARG A 275 5.46 4.22 -17.36
CA ARG A 275 5.23 3.40 -18.53
C ARG A 275 3.95 2.59 -18.39
N ILE A 276 3.20 2.48 -19.48
CA ILE A 276 2.03 1.60 -19.57
C ILE A 276 2.18 0.78 -20.85
N ASP A 277 2.31 -0.55 -20.73
CA ASP A 277 2.62 -1.47 -21.84
C ASP A 277 3.79 -0.96 -22.73
N GLY A 278 4.84 -0.46 -22.07
CA GLY A 278 6.04 0.09 -22.70
C GLY A 278 5.92 1.53 -23.24
N VAL A 279 4.71 2.09 -23.35
CA VAL A 279 4.47 3.47 -23.79
C VAL A 279 4.92 4.45 -22.72
N PRO A 280 5.73 5.48 -23.03
CA PRO A 280 6.25 6.43 -22.04
C PRO A 280 5.20 7.49 -21.66
N VAL A 281 4.06 7.05 -21.13
CA VAL A 281 2.89 7.89 -20.81
C VAL A 281 3.26 9.10 -19.95
N GLY A 282 4.15 8.90 -18.99
CA GLY A 282 4.67 9.97 -18.13
C GLY A 282 5.36 11.12 -18.86
N GLN A 283 6.00 10.82 -20.00
CA GLN A 283 6.66 11.79 -20.84
C GLN A 283 5.71 12.46 -21.84
N GLU A 284 4.50 11.94 -21.98
CA GLU A 284 3.47 12.46 -22.89
C GLU A 284 2.42 13.30 -22.15
N ILE A 285 2.16 12.99 -20.87
CA ILE A 285 1.28 13.74 -19.98
C ILE A 285 2.15 14.34 -18.87
N ARG A 286 2.69 15.55 -19.08
CA ARG A 286 3.69 16.18 -18.19
C ARG A 286 3.12 17.19 -17.20
N ASP A 287 1.88 17.61 -17.42
CA ASP A 287 1.12 18.54 -16.58
C ASP A 287 0.33 17.79 -15.50
N LEU A 288 -0.53 18.48 -14.74
CA LEU A 288 -1.30 17.88 -13.63
C LEU A 288 -0.38 17.26 -12.56
N MET A 289 0.73 17.93 -12.27
CA MET A 289 1.58 17.59 -11.12
C MET A 289 0.79 17.81 -9.82
N PRO A 290 1.07 17.04 -8.75
CA PRO A 290 0.46 17.27 -7.46
C PRO A 290 0.83 18.68 -6.96
N VAL A 291 -0.06 19.29 -6.17
CA VAL A 291 0.21 20.56 -5.49
C VAL A 291 0.32 20.29 -3.98
N PRO A 292 1.34 20.82 -3.30
CA PRO A 292 2.59 21.31 -3.87
C PRO A 292 3.28 20.17 -4.64
N ASP A 293 4.29 20.51 -5.44
CA ASP A 293 5.14 19.49 -6.05
C ASP A 293 5.69 18.58 -4.95
N TYR A 294 5.08 17.40 -4.82
CA TYR A 294 5.40 16.41 -3.81
C TYR A 294 6.52 15.52 -4.35
N HIS A 295 7.60 15.38 -3.59
CA HIS A 295 8.80 14.63 -3.99
C HIS A 295 9.01 13.37 -3.14
N GLY A 296 7.96 12.84 -2.50
CA GLY A 296 8.07 11.57 -1.78
C GLY A 296 8.43 10.44 -2.74
N GLU A 297 9.43 9.65 -2.37
CA GLU A 297 9.92 8.57 -3.21
C GLU A 297 9.01 7.33 -3.22
N GLY A 298 8.12 7.24 -2.22
CA GLY A 298 6.90 6.45 -2.28
C GLY A 298 6.94 5.09 -1.59
N SER A 299 6.03 4.19 -1.96
CA SER A 299 5.98 2.78 -1.52
C SER A 299 5.04 1.97 -2.41
N LEU A 300 5.30 0.67 -2.53
CA LEU A 300 4.40 -0.28 -3.17
C LEU A 300 4.26 -1.54 -2.32
N LEU A 301 3.04 -1.81 -1.88
CA LEU A 301 2.65 -3.13 -1.39
C LEU A 301 2.03 -3.93 -2.51
N ALA A 302 2.44 -5.18 -2.65
CA ALA A 302 1.82 -6.11 -3.60
C ALA A 302 1.64 -7.49 -2.98
N VAL A 303 0.44 -8.04 -3.14
CA VAL A 303 0.11 -9.41 -2.76
C VAL A 303 -0.30 -10.18 -4.01
N VAL A 304 0.31 -11.34 -4.22
CA VAL A 304 -0.08 -12.32 -5.24
C VAL A 304 -0.67 -13.55 -4.57
N ALA A 305 -1.85 -13.96 -5.02
CA ALA A 305 -2.52 -15.19 -4.62
C ALA A 305 -2.62 -16.15 -5.81
N THR A 306 -2.56 -17.45 -5.57
CA THR A 306 -2.82 -18.46 -6.61
C THR A 306 -3.44 -19.73 -6.05
N ASP A 307 -4.25 -20.43 -6.84
CA ASP A 307 -4.74 -21.76 -6.53
C ASP A 307 -3.80 -22.89 -6.97
N ALA A 308 -2.66 -22.54 -7.60
CA ALA A 308 -1.61 -23.50 -7.92
C ALA A 308 -1.02 -24.13 -6.64
N PRO A 309 -0.79 -25.46 -6.61
CA PRO A 309 -0.13 -26.11 -5.49
C PRO A 309 1.37 -25.78 -5.52
N LEU A 310 1.82 -24.91 -4.63
CA LEU A 310 3.21 -24.43 -4.55
C LEU A 310 3.77 -24.54 -3.13
N SER A 311 5.09 -24.75 -3.02
CA SER A 311 5.81 -24.59 -1.75
C SER A 311 6.18 -23.13 -1.46
N ALA A 312 6.52 -22.84 -0.20
CA ALA A 312 7.04 -21.53 0.22
C ALA A 312 8.24 -21.07 -0.62
N ARG A 313 9.18 -21.98 -0.91
CA ARG A 313 10.34 -21.67 -1.78
C ARG A 313 9.89 -21.25 -3.19
N GLN A 314 8.91 -21.92 -3.79
CA GLN A 314 8.38 -21.56 -5.09
C GLN A 314 7.64 -20.22 -5.04
N LEU A 315 6.88 -19.96 -3.98
CA LEU A 315 6.23 -18.67 -3.75
C LEU A 315 7.24 -17.54 -3.57
N GLY A 316 8.39 -17.77 -2.95
CA GLY A 316 9.48 -16.79 -2.90
C GLY A 316 10.02 -16.46 -4.30
N ARG A 317 9.97 -17.41 -5.24
CA ARG A 317 10.30 -17.15 -6.66
C ARG A 317 9.20 -16.36 -7.35
N VAL A 318 7.93 -16.61 -7.03
CA VAL A 318 6.78 -15.83 -7.54
C VAL A 318 6.84 -14.40 -7.02
N ALA A 319 7.07 -14.19 -5.72
CA ALA A 319 7.19 -12.87 -5.11
C ALA A 319 8.29 -12.01 -5.77
N ARG A 320 9.42 -12.63 -6.15
CA ARG A 320 10.48 -11.95 -6.94
C ARG A 320 10.06 -11.52 -8.34
N ARG A 321 8.99 -12.06 -8.93
CA ARG A 321 8.49 -11.62 -10.25
C ARG A 321 7.72 -10.31 -10.19
N ILE A 322 7.24 -9.95 -9.00
CA ILE A 322 6.54 -8.69 -8.76
C ILE A 322 7.48 -7.52 -9.10
N SER A 323 8.79 -7.61 -8.79
CA SER A 323 9.75 -6.56 -9.15
C SER A 323 9.91 -6.35 -10.67
N LEU A 324 9.71 -7.38 -11.49
CA LEU A 324 9.72 -7.24 -12.94
C LEU A 324 8.53 -6.39 -13.42
N ALA A 325 7.34 -6.62 -12.86
CA ALA A 325 6.15 -5.82 -13.15
C ALA A 325 6.35 -4.35 -12.77
N VAL A 326 6.95 -4.10 -11.61
CA VAL A 326 7.31 -2.76 -11.13
C VAL A 326 8.29 -2.06 -12.07
N GLY A 327 9.33 -2.78 -12.52
CA GLY A 327 10.26 -2.26 -13.53
C GLY A 327 9.59 -1.97 -14.89
N ARG A 328 8.55 -2.73 -15.26
CA ARG A 328 7.80 -2.54 -16.52
C ARG A 328 6.88 -1.33 -16.50
N THR A 329 6.40 -0.93 -15.33
CA THR A 329 5.73 0.38 -15.15
C THR A 329 6.74 1.54 -15.04
N GLY A 330 8.04 1.22 -15.02
CA GLY A 330 9.15 2.13 -15.32
C GLY A 330 9.89 2.70 -14.12
N THR A 331 9.44 2.42 -12.89
CA THR A 331 10.14 2.91 -11.70
C THR A 331 11.43 2.14 -11.45
N ILE A 332 12.31 2.73 -10.64
CA ILE A 332 13.62 2.17 -10.29
C ILE A 332 13.72 1.72 -8.84
N SER A 333 12.62 1.75 -8.07
CA SER A 333 12.65 1.55 -6.61
C SER A 333 13.60 2.56 -5.95
N ARG A 334 13.16 3.82 -5.92
CA ARG A 334 13.95 4.95 -5.38
C ARG A 334 14.30 4.72 -3.91
N ASP A 335 15.31 5.43 -3.39
CA ASP A 335 15.89 5.22 -2.06
C ASP A 335 14.82 5.14 -0.95
N GLY A 336 13.92 6.11 -0.93
CA GLY A 336 12.81 6.20 0.00
C GLY A 336 11.59 5.35 -0.34
N SER A 337 11.64 4.45 -1.33
CA SER A 337 10.51 3.59 -1.70
C SER A 337 10.43 2.31 -0.87
N GLY A 338 9.35 2.13 -0.11
CA GLY A 338 9.04 0.86 0.57
C GLY A 338 8.37 -0.13 -0.38
N ASP A 339 9.14 -1.04 -0.99
CA ASP A 339 8.65 -1.98 -2.02
C ASP A 339 8.64 -3.42 -1.46
N LEU A 340 7.50 -3.80 -0.88
CA LEU A 340 7.33 -5.00 -0.05
C LEU A 340 6.26 -5.93 -0.62
N PHE A 341 6.66 -7.17 -0.93
CA PHE A 341 5.80 -8.08 -1.67
C PHE A 341 5.57 -9.41 -0.94
N LEU A 342 4.36 -9.95 -1.07
CA LEU A 342 3.95 -11.23 -0.49
C LEU A 342 3.32 -12.11 -1.59
N ALA A 343 3.62 -13.40 -1.59
CA ALA A 343 2.93 -14.38 -2.41
C ALA A 343 2.45 -15.55 -1.55
N TYR A 344 1.22 -16.00 -1.77
CA TYR A 344 0.67 -17.19 -1.11
C TYR A 344 -0.13 -18.07 -2.07
N ALA A 345 -0.28 -19.34 -1.71
CA ALA A 345 -1.03 -20.31 -2.50
C ALA A 345 -2.14 -20.98 -1.69
N THR A 346 -3.29 -21.21 -2.33
CA THR A 346 -4.42 -21.95 -1.75
C THR A 346 -4.45 -23.42 -2.17
N GLY A 347 -3.55 -23.86 -3.05
CA GLY A 347 -3.52 -25.23 -3.57
C GLY A 347 -3.03 -26.30 -2.59
N ASN A 348 -2.49 -25.90 -1.44
CA ASN A 348 -2.17 -26.78 -0.31
C ASN A 348 -2.69 -26.16 1.00
N ARG A 349 -2.90 -27.00 2.02
CA ARG A 349 -3.23 -26.60 3.39
C ARG A 349 -2.21 -27.21 4.35
N ILE A 350 -1.66 -26.39 5.24
CA ILE A 350 -0.66 -26.77 6.22
C ILE A 350 -1.35 -26.83 7.58
N GLU A 351 -1.59 -28.04 8.07
CA GLU A 351 -2.14 -28.25 9.42
C GLU A 351 -1.19 -27.69 10.48
N ALA A 352 -1.74 -26.86 11.38
CA ALA A 352 -1.01 -26.21 12.47
C ALA A 352 -0.53 -27.22 13.51
N GLU A 353 -1.36 -28.23 13.82
CA GLU A 353 -1.09 -29.31 14.77
C GLU A 353 -1.19 -30.69 14.10
N PRO A 354 -0.20 -31.09 13.29
CA PRO A 354 -0.25 -32.35 12.58
C PRO A 354 -0.11 -33.54 13.55
N LYS A 355 -0.97 -34.55 13.41
CA LYS A 355 -0.83 -35.83 14.15
C LYS A 355 0.30 -36.70 13.62
N ALA A 356 0.61 -36.58 12.32
CA ALA A 356 1.65 -37.34 11.66
C ALA A 356 2.98 -36.56 11.63
N LEU A 357 4.09 -37.28 11.79
CA LEU A 357 5.44 -36.69 11.68
C LEU A 357 5.72 -36.11 10.29
N THR A 358 5.13 -36.70 9.26
CA THR A 358 5.33 -36.33 7.86
C THR A 358 4.02 -35.91 7.21
N ARG A 359 4.13 -35.05 6.19
CA ARG A 359 3.01 -34.63 5.35
C ARG A 359 3.39 -34.78 3.88
N THR A 360 2.39 -34.93 3.04
CA THR A 360 2.54 -34.92 1.58
C THR A 360 1.97 -33.63 1.03
N LEU A 361 2.78 -32.89 0.27
CA LEU A 361 2.35 -31.70 -0.45
C LEU A 361 2.40 -31.98 -1.95
N ARG A 362 1.47 -31.38 -2.69
CA ARG A 362 1.57 -31.31 -4.15
C ARG A 362 2.34 -30.05 -4.51
N GLU A 363 3.20 -30.15 -5.49
CA GLU A 363 3.92 -28.99 -6.03
C GLU A 363 3.89 -29.05 -7.56
N VAL A 364 3.71 -27.90 -8.19
CA VAL A 364 4.00 -27.75 -9.61
C VAL A 364 5.49 -27.99 -9.81
N ASP A 365 5.85 -28.78 -10.83
CA ASP A 365 7.26 -29.03 -11.17
C ASP A 365 8.00 -27.71 -11.42
N ASP A 366 9.22 -27.58 -10.88
CA ASP A 366 10.00 -26.35 -10.97
C ASP A 366 10.30 -25.90 -12.41
N GLY A 367 10.45 -26.86 -13.34
CA GLY A 367 10.65 -26.60 -14.76
C GLY A 367 9.40 -26.08 -15.47
N ARG A 368 8.25 -26.08 -14.80
CA ARG A 368 6.94 -25.68 -15.34
C ARG A 368 6.36 -24.43 -14.69
N LEU A 369 7.13 -23.69 -13.89
CA LEU A 369 6.65 -22.47 -13.20
C LEU A 369 6.54 -21.23 -14.09
N ASN A 370 7.13 -21.21 -15.29
CA ASN A 370 7.16 -20.02 -16.14
C ASN A 370 5.79 -19.39 -16.42
N PRO A 371 4.71 -20.16 -16.71
CA PRO A 371 3.37 -19.59 -16.87
C PRO A 371 2.86 -18.87 -15.60
N LEU A 372 3.16 -19.38 -14.41
CA LEU A 372 2.80 -18.74 -13.14
C LEU A 372 3.63 -17.47 -12.88
N PHE A 373 4.91 -17.48 -13.27
CA PHE A 373 5.76 -16.29 -13.20
C PHE A 373 5.27 -15.18 -14.14
N GLN A 374 4.93 -15.53 -15.38
CA GLN A 374 4.35 -14.60 -16.34
C GLN A 374 3.01 -14.07 -15.82
N ALA A 375 2.15 -14.95 -15.29
CA ALA A 375 0.86 -14.56 -14.76
C ALA A 375 0.97 -13.58 -13.58
N ALA A 376 1.92 -13.81 -12.66
CA ALA A 376 2.18 -12.89 -11.56
C ALA A 376 2.70 -11.53 -12.05
N GLU A 377 3.65 -11.52 -12.99
CA GLU A 377 4.17 -10.28 -13.60
C GLU A 377 3.04 -9.48 -14.27
N GLU A 378 2.27 -10.11 -15.16
CA GLU A 378 1.20 -9.45 -15.90
C GLU A 378 0.06 -8.96 -14.99
N ALA A 379 -0.32 -9.74 -13.97
CA ALA A 379 -1.35 -9.35 -13.02
C ALA A 379 -0.92 -8.14 -12.18
N VAL A 380 0.33 -8.10 -11.71
CA VAL A 380 0.82 -6.95 -10.93
C VAL A 380 0.94 -5.70 -11.82
N GLU A 381 1.49 -5.82 -13.03
CA GLU A 381 1.62 -4.70 -13.95
C GLU A 381 0.23 -4.09 -14.24
N GLU A 382 -0.77 -4.93 -14.52
CA GLU A 382 -2.13 -4.46 -14.75
C GLU A 382 -2.80 -3.92 -13.48
N ALA A 383 -2.55 -4.49 -12.31
CA ALA A 383 -3.08 -4.00 -11.04
C ALA A 383 -2.58 -2.56 -10.74
N ILE A 384 -1.30 -2.26 -10.98
CA ILE A 384 -0.75 -0.90 -10.85
C ILE A 384 -1.45 0.07 -11.80
N VAL A 385 -1.65 -0.33 -13.06
CA VAL A 385 -2.33 0.52 -14.05
C VAL A 385 -3.81 0.69 -13.72
N ASN A 386 -4.48 -0.33 -13.18
CA ASN A 386 -5.85 -0.20 -12.69
C ASN A 386 -5.93 0.74 -11.49
N ALA A 387 -4.98 0.71 -10.55
CA ALA A 387 -4.93 1.66 -9.43
C ALA A 387 -4.87 3.12 -9.93
N LEU A 388 -4.05 3.40 -10.95
CA LEU A 388 -3.96 4.71 -11.60
C LEU A 388 -5.26 5.12 -12.31
N THR A 389 -5.79 4.22 -13.15
CA THR A 389 -6.91 4.55 -14.04
C THR A 389 -8.25 4.61 -13.33
N THR A 390 -8.40 3.90 -12.20
CA THR A 390 -9.62 3.92 -11.38
C THR A 390 -9.62 4.99 -10.29
N ALA A 391 -8.45 5.57 -9.95
CA ALA A 391 -8.34 6.64 -8.97
C ALA A 391 -9.05 7.94 -9.39
N THR A 392 -9.48 8.73 -8.40
CA THR A 392 -10.19 10.01 -8.55
C THR A 392 -9.38 11.14 -7.94
N THR A 393 -9.30 12.28 -8.62
CA THR A 393 -8.65 13.51 -8.15
C THR A 393 -9.02 13.77 -6.70
N THR A 394 -8.01 13.87 -5.84
CA THR A 394 -8.22 13.98 -4.39
C THR A 394 -7.53 15.22 -3.86
N PHE A 395 -8.31 16.03 -3.15
CA PHE A 395 -7.83 17.15 -2.35
C PHE A 395 -7.50 16.67 -0.94
N GLY A 396 -6.34 17.06 -0.43
CA GLY A 396 -5.83 16.68 0.87
C GLY A 396 -5.66 17.86 1.82
N GLN A 397 -4.76 17.69 2.78
CA GLN A 397 -4.33 18.72 3.70
C GLN A 397 -3.68 19.91 2.99
N ASP A 398 -3.73 21.11 3.59
CA ASP A 398 -3.11 22.33 3.06
C ASP A 398 -3.49 22.64 1.59
N ASP A 399 -4.72 22.29 1.22
CA ASP A 399 -5.25 22.39 -0.15
C ASP A 399 -4.43 21.63 -1.20
N HIS A 400 -3.64 20.64 -0.75
CA HIS A 400 -2.89 19.77 -1.63
C HIS A 400 -3.84 19.04 -2.59
N VAL A 401 -3.39 18.74 -3.80
CA VAL A 401 -4.17 17.97 -4.77
C VAL A 401 -3.30 16.95 -5.47
N ALA A 402 -3.83 15.75 -5.65
CA ALA A 402 -3.32 14.77 -6.59
C ALA A 402 -4.37 14.53 -7.67
N HIS A 403 -4.01 14.78 -8.92
CA HIS A 403 -4.92 14.65 -10.05
C HIS A 403 -5.04 13.19 -10.50
N ALA A 404 -6.24 12.74 -10.82
CA ALA A 404 -6.39 11.47 -11.53
C ALA A 404 -5.79 11.58 -12.94
N ILE A 405 -5.22 10.48 -13.45
CA ILE A 405 -4.75 10.46 -14.84
C ILE A 405 -5.93 10.73 -15.80
N PRO A 406 -5.81 11.68 -16.75
CA PRO A 406 -6.87 11.97 -17.72
C PRO A 406 -7.01 10.81 -18.72
N LEU A 407 -8.15 10.11 -18.67
CA LEU A 407 -8.35 8.85 -19.40
C LEU A 407 -8.47 9.04 -20.92
N ASP A 408 -9.03 10.16 -21.35
CA ASP A 408 -9.09 10.59 -22.75
C ASP A 408 -7.67 10.79 -23.32
N ARG A 409 -6.83 11.54 -22.61
CA ARG A 409 -5.45 11.78 -23.00
C ARG A 409 -4.61 10.51 -22.95
N LEU A 410 -4.83 9.65 -21.95
CA LEU A 410 -4.20 8.33 -21.89
C LEU A 410 -4.55 7.51 -23.15
N ARG A 411 -5.82 7.42 -23.52
CA ARG A 411 -6.24 6.69 -24.73
C ARG A 411 -5.60 7.27 -25.99
N ASP A 412 -5.51 8.59 -26.10
CA ASP A 412 -4.87 9.25 -27.24
C ASP A 412 -3.38 8.93 -27.32
N VAL A 413 -2.67 8.95 -26.18
CA VAL A 413 -1.26 8.54 -26.09
C VAL A 413 -1.10 7.09 -26.53
N MET A 414 -1.88 6.18 -25.95
CA MET A 414 -1.82 4.75 -26.28
C MET A 414 -2.13 4.50 -27.76
N ARG A 415 -3.08 5.25 -28.36
CA ARG A 415 -3.38 5.18 -29.80
C ARG A 415 -2.20 5.65 -30.66
N ARG A 416 -1.55 6.77 -30.32
CA ARG A 416 -0.38 7.29 -31.06
C ARG A 416 0.77 6.29 -31.11
N TYR A 417 0.94 5.49 -30.05
CA TYR A 417 1.96 4.45 -29.96
C TYR A 417 1.50 3.08 -30.47
N GLY A 418 0.29 2.97 -31.05
CA GLY A 418 -0.24 1.71 -31.58
C GLY A 418 -0.51 0.64 -30.52
N ARG A 419 -0.81 1.05 -29.27
CA ARG A 419 -1.05 0.18 -28.11
C ARG A 419 -2.49 0.23 -27.59
N LEU A 420 -3.41 0.77 -28.37
CA LEU A 420 -4.84 0.73 -28.07
C LEU A 420 -5.50 -0.39 -28.86
N SER A 421 -6.09 -1.37 -28.18
CA SER A 421 -7.01 -2.31 -28.81
C SER A 421 -8.35 -1.61 -29.05
N GLU A 422 -8.74 -1.49 -30.32
CA GLU A 422 -10.08 -1.01 -30.65
C GLU A 422 -11.09 -2.13 -30.34
N PRO A 423 -12.19 -1.83 -29.63
CA PRO A 423 -13.26 -2.79 -29.47
C PRO A 423 -13.78 -3.20 -30.85
N GLU A 424 -14.08 -4.49 -31.04
CA GLU A 424 -14.47 -5.12 -32.31
C GLU A 424 -15.72 -4.51 -33.01
N ARG A 425 -16.34 -3.46 -32.44
CA ARG A 425 -17.54 -2.81 -32.97
C ARG A 425 -17.30 -1.80 -34.09
N GLU A 426 -16.06 -1.40 -34.39
CA GLU A 426 -15.76 -0.42 -35.46
C GLU A 426 -15.06 -1.02 -36.69
N ARG A 427 -14.92 -2.35 -36.76
CA ARG A 427 -14.34 -3.06 -37.94
C ARG A 427 -15.40 -3.70 -38.85
N ARG A 428 -16.55 -3.05 -39.07
CA ARG A 428 -17.55 -3.49 -40.05
C ARG A 428 -18.00 -2.38 -40.97
#